data_AF-A0AAF0CW43-F1
#
_entry.id   AF-A0AAF0CW43-F1
#
_cell.length_a   1.000
_cell.length_b   1.000
_cell.length_c   1.000
_cell.angle_alpha   90.00
_cell.angle_beta   90.00
_cell.angle_gamma   90.00
#
_symmetry.space_group_name_H-M   'P 1'
#
loop_
_entity.id
_entity.type
_entity.pdbx_description
1 polymer ?
#
loop_
_entity_poly.entity_id
_entity_poly.type
_entity_poly.pdbx_seq_one_letter_code
_entity_poly.pdbx_strand_id
1 'polypeptide(L)'
;MADLTGRIAEVLFETGYHFKLEYLDANQMRYTSLREEDQGKTEVVKIELQDQKSGMISVSWVEATGTTVTHIINLNHGQVYAFMTWPDSVEYGDRATMAHKGTFKLIDDKVDVITNKELVLTFWQEFFNGKDISAVDRYISEDEYIQHNPGVLDGREIFKEVFGGLFQGDLKNAEFKVVHVVAEDDLVGIHNLVTVSDEDPGTVGFDLFRVKEGKIVEHWDVLQPMPTDAPNPKAMF
;
A
#
# COMPACT_ATOMS: atom_id res chain seq x y z
N MET A 1 2.18 -13.17 6.40
CA MET A 1 2.20 -13.80 5.07
C MET A 1 0.92 -13.44 4.32
N ALA A 2 1.07 -12.71 3.23
CA ALA A 2 -0.05 -12.37 2.35
C ALA A 2 -0.61 -13.64 1.70
N ASP A 3 -1.90 -13.93 1.90
CA ASP A 3 -2.57 -15.05 1.24
C ASP A 3 -3.01 -14.62 -0.16
N LEU A 4 -2.42 -15.24 -1.17
CA LEU A 4 -2.77 -15.03 -2.57
C LEU A 4 -3.74 -16.08 -3.10
N THR A 5 -4.20 -17.02 -2.28
CA THR A 5 -5.08 -18.11 -2.71
C THR A 5 -6.36 -17.59 -3.35
N GLY A 6 -6.66 -18.06 -4.56
CA GLY A 6 -7.84 -17.68 -5.34
C GLY A 6 -7.76 -16.31 -6.00
N ARG A 7 -6.63 -15.59 -5.86
CA ARG A 7 -6.45 -14.24 -6.39
C ARG A 7 -5.91 -14.29 -7.83
N ILE A 8 -6.25 -13.27 -8.61
CA ILE A 8 -5.69 -13.07 -9.95
C ILE A 8 -4.83 -11.81 -9.92
N ALA A 9 -3.72 -11.79 -10.65
CA ALA A 9 -2.86 -10.63 -10.81
C ALA A 9 -2.49 -10.41 -12.27
N GLU A 10 -2.18 -9.16 -12.60
CA GLU A 10 -1.53 -8.73 -13.82
C GLU A 10 -0.10 -8.32 -13.50
N VAL A 11 0.82 -8.74 -14.35
CA VAL A 11 2.22 -8.34 -14.29
C VAL A 11 2.66 -7.81 -15.63
N LEU A 12 3.08 -6.55 -15.67
CA LEU A 12 3.60 -5.90 -16.86
C LEU A 12 5.02 -5.38 -16.61
N PHE A 13 5.99 -5.96 -17.31
CA PHE A 13 7.39 -5.58 -17.23
C PHE A 13 7.75 -4.49 -18.25
N GLU A 14 8.69 -3.62 -17.89
CA GLU A 14 9.22 -2.54 -18.75
C GLU A 14 9.82 -3.08 -20.06
N THR A 15 10.26 -4.34 -20.07
CA THR A 15 10.76 -5.06 -21.25
C THR A 15 9.66 -5.54 -22.21
N GLY A 16 8.39 -5.28 -21.91
CA GLY A 16 7.24 -5.71 -22.71
C GLY A 16 6.71 -7.11 -22.38
N TYR A 17 7.29 -7.81 -21.40
CA TYR A 17 6.73 -9.06 -20.91
C TYR A 17 5.45 -8.80 -20.11
N HIS A 18 4.38 -9.52 -20.41
CA HIS A 18 3.04 -9.25 -19.87
C HIS A 18 2.31 -10.54 -19.57
N PHE A 19 1.89 -10.72 -18.31
CA PHE A 19 1.33 -11.96 -17.82
C PHE A 19 0.10 -11.74 -16.93
N LYS A 20 -0.86 -12.65 -17.02
CA LYS A 20 -1.88 -12.88 -16.01
C LYS A 20 -1.44 -14.03 -15.12
N LEU A 21 -1.51 -13.85 -13.80
CA LEU A 21 -1.20 -14.87 -12.80
C LEU A 21 -2.48 -15.23 -12.05
N GLU A 22 -2.82 -16.50 -11.96
CA GLU A 22 -3.95 -17.02 -11.18
C GLU A 22 -3.41 -17.93 -10.08
N TYR A 23 -3.48 -17.50 -8.83
CA TYR A 23 -3.00 -18.27 -7.69
C TYR A 23 -4.07 -19.27 -7.28
N LEU A 24 -3.93 -20.53 -7.72
CA LEU A 24 -4.98 -21.55 -7.61
C LEU A 24 -5.13 -22.05 -6.18
N ASP A 25 -3.99 -22.20 -5.48
CA ASP A 25 -3.92 -22.56 -4.07
C ASP A 25 -2.58 -22.07 -3.47
N ALA A 26 -2.31 -22.43 -2.21
CA ALA A 26 -1.11 -22.01 -1.49
C ALA A 26 0.23 -22.44 -2.13
N ASN A 27 0.23 -23.41 -3.06
CA ASN A 27 1.43 -23.93 -3.73
C ASN A 27 1.30 -24.05 -5.25
N GLN A 28 0.18 -23.63 -5.86
CA GLN A 28 0.00 -23.65 -7.31
C GLN A 28 -0.42 -22.31 -7.87
N MET A 29 0.14 -21.97 -9.03
CA MET A 29 -0.24 -20.79 -9.81
C MET A 29 -0.35 -21.18 -11.28
N ARG A 30 -1.30 -20.60 -12.00
CA ARG A 30 -1.34 -20.60 -13.46
C ARG A 30 -0.84 -19.27 -13.97
N TYR A 31 0.19 -19.24 -14.82
CA TYR A 31 0.50 -18.04 -15.59
C TYR A 31 -0.13 -18.14 -16.98
N THR A 32 -0.51 -17.01 -17.57
CA THR A 32 -0.97 -16.89 -18.96
C THR A 32 -0.28 -15.68 -19.59
N SER A 33 0.42 -15.86 -20.71
CA SER A 33 0.99 -14.72 -21.44
C SER A 33 -0.12 -13.88 -22.07
N LEU A 34 0.00 -12.57 -21.90
CA LEU A 34 -0.87 -11.56 -22.50
C LEU A 34 -0.18 -10.81 -23.64
N ARG A 35 1.10 -11.09 -23.91
CA ARG A 35 1.84 -10.48 -25.01
C ARG A 35 1.32 -10.96 -26.36
N GLU A 36 1.46 -10.15 -27.39
CA GLU A 36 1.01 -10.53 -28.74
C GLU A 36 1.77 -11.74 -29.32
N GLU A 37 3.07 -11.90 -29.02
CA GLU A 37 3.89 -12.92 -29.68
C GLU A 37 3.60 -14.35 -29.21
N ASP A 38 3.11 -14.51 -27.98
CA ASP A 38 2.82 -15.80 -27.35
C ASP A 38 1.50 -15.78 -26.57
N GLN A 39 0.55 -14.95 -27.02
CA GLN A 39 -0.74 -14.73 -26.37
C GLN A 39 -1.48 -16.03 -26.04
N GLY A 40 -1.92 -16.16 -24.79
CA GLY A 40 -2.68 -17.32 -24.33
C GLY A 40 -1.84 -18.54 -23.98
N LYS A 41 -0.51 -18.53 -24.20
CA LYS A 41 0.38 -19.56 -23.67
C LYS A 41 0.27 -19.60 -22.16
N THR A 42 0.02 -20.79 -21.60
CA THR A 42 -0.25 -20.96 -20.17
C THR A 42 0.31 -22.27 -19.63
N GLU A 43 0.63 -22.25 -18.34
CA GLU A 43 1.05 -23.44 -17.59
C GLU A 43 0.62 -23.30 -16.13
N VAL A 44 0.30 -24.43 -15.50
CA VAL A 44 0.13 -24.53 -14.05
C VAL A 44 1.44 -24.99 -13.44
N VAL A 45 2.01 -24.18 -12.58
CA VAL A 45 3.31 -24.40 -11.95
C VAL A 45 3.17 -24.52 -10.45
N LYS A 46 4.03 -25.35 -9.84
CA LYS A 46 4.21 -25.35 -8.39
C LYS A 46 5.04 -24.13 -8.01
N ILE A 47 4.55 -23.36 -7.05
CA ILE A 47 5.21 -22.16 -6.55
C ILE A 47 5.77 -22.38 -5.14
N GLU A 48 6.84 -21.65 -4.84
CA GLU A 48 7.32 -21.39 -3.49
C GLU A 48 7.10 -19.91 -3.18
N LEU A 49 6.28 -19.62 -2.15
CA LEU A 49 5.99 -18.28 -1.69
C LEU A 49 6.70 -18.05 -0.35
N GLN A 50 7.49 -16.99 -0.27
CA GLN A 50 8.14 -16.57 0.97
C GLN A 50 7.79 -15.11 1.29
N ASP A 51 7.52 -14.85 2.56
CA ASP A 51 7.33 -13.51 3.10
C ASP A 51 8.71 -12.84 3.30
N GLN A 52 8.92 -11.69 2.66
CA GLN A 52 10.19 -10.95 2.71
C GLN A 52 10.13 -9.77 3.70
N LYS A 53 9.01 -9.61 4.44
CA LYS A 53 8.66 -8.49 5.33
C LYS A 53 8.37 -7.17 4.60
N SER A 54 7.81 -6.20 5.34
CA SER A 54 7.56 -4.83 4.88
C SER A 54 6.67 -4.80 3.62
N GLY A 55 5.66 -5.68 3.58
CA GLY A 55 4.74 -5.84 2.44
C GLY A 55 5.38 -6.42 1.17
N MET A 56 6.57 -7.02 1.27
CA MET A 56 7.22 -7.71 0.16
C MET A 56 7.06 -9.23 0.26
N ILE A 57 6.89 -9.87 -0.88
CA ILE A 57 6.89 -11.33 -1.02
C ILE A 57 7.81 -11.75 -2.14
N SER A 58 8.30 -12.99 -2.09
CA SER A 58 8.91 -13.63 -3.25
C SER A 58 8.10 -14.84 -3.68
N VAL A 59 7.90 -15.00 -4.99
CA VAL A 59 7.23 -16.15 -5.60
C VAL A 59 8.17 -16.76 -6.62
N SER A 60 8.58 -18.01 -6.42
CA SER A 60 9.51 -18.73 -7.29
C SER A 60 8.88 -19.99 -7.87
N TRP A 61 9.20 -20.32 -9.12
CA TRP A 61 8.76 -21.57 -9.75
C TRP A 61 9.72 -22.03 -10.84
N VAL A 62 9.49 -23.26 -11.30
CA VAL A 62 10.17 -23.86 -12.44
C VAL A 62 9.11 -24.30 -13.44
N GLU A 63 9.23 -23.83 -14.68
CA GLU A 63 8.39 -24.25 -15.80
C GLU A 63 8.80 -25.64 -16.30
N ALA A 64 7.90 -26.34 -16.99
CA ALA A 64 8.17 -27.63 -17.62
C ALA A 64 9.32 -27.58 -18.64
N THR A 65 9.60 -26.40 -19.20
CA THR A 65 10.72 -26.14 -20.10
C THR A 65 12.08 -26.16 -19.38
N GLY A 66 12.10 -26.11 -18.05
CA GLY A 66 13.30 -25.93 -17.24
C GLY A 66 13.64 -24.46 -16.95
N THR A 67 12.84 -23.52 -17.45
CA THR A 67 12.96 -22.09 -17.11
C THR A 67 12.65 -21.89 -15.64
N THR A 68 13.52 -21.19 -14.91
CA THR A 68 13.28 -20.83 -13.51
C THR A 68 12.96 -19.36 -13.40
N VAL A 69 11.93 -19.02 -12.63
CA VAL A 69 11.50 -17.64 -12.44
C VAL A 69 11.39 -17.35 -10.95
N THR A 70 11.83 -16.17 -10.54
CA THR A 70 11.56 -15.61 -9.21
C THR A 70 11.04 -14.19 -9.35
N HIS A 71 9.86 -13.94 -8.81
CA HIS A 71 9.31 -12.60 -8.62
C HIS A 71 9.58 -12.15 -7.20
N ILE A 72 10.03 -10.91 -7.03
CA ILE A 72 10.04 -10.17 -5.77
C ILE A 72 9.02 -9.05 -5.93
N ILE A 73 7.92 -9.12 -5.18
CA ILE A 73 6.75 -8.27 -5.34
C ILE A 73 6.64 -7.39 -4.10
N ASN A 74 6.60 -6.08 -4.30
CA ASN A 74 6.22 -5.11 -3.27
C ASN A 74 4.72 -4.83 -3.41
N LEU A 75 3.93 -5.41 -2.52
CA LEU A 75 2.47 -5.27 -2.51
C LEU A 75 2.03 -3.85 -2.14
N ASN A 76 2.84 -3.13 -1.35
CA ASN A 76 2.52 -1.76 -0.93
C ASN A 76 2.61 -0.76 -2.08
N HIS A 77 3.47 -1.02 -3.06
CA HIS A 77 3.74 -0.11 -4.18
C HIS A 77 3.30 -0.66 -5.53
N GLY A 78 2.73 -1.87 -5.59
CA GLY A 78 2.34 -2.52 -6.85
C GLY A 78 3.53 -2.72 -7.80
N GLN A 79 4.71 -3.03 -7.26
CA GLN A 79 5.95 -3.18 -8.04
C GLN A 79 6.41 -4.64 -8.02
N VAL A 80 6.99 -5.09 -9.13
CA VAL A 80 7.63 -6.40 -9.21
C VAL A 80 9.02 -6.29 -9.85
N TYR A 81 9.95 -7.06 -9.29
CA TYR A 81 11.21 -7.39 -9.91
C TYR A 81 11.21 -8.88 -10.22
N ALA A 82 11.68 -9.27 -11.40
CA ALA A 82 11.78 -10.68 -11.74
C ALA A 82 13.19 -11.04 -12.15
N PHE A 83 13.61 -12.25 -11.77
CA PHE A 83 14.79 -12.89 -12.32
C PHE A 83 14.36 -14.16 -13.04
N MET A 84 14.65 -14.24 -14.32
CA MET A 84 14.31 -15.37 -15.17
C MET A 84 15.59 -16.01 -15.69
N THR A 85 15.64 -17.34 -15.67
CA THR A 85 16.75 -18.12 -16.22
C THR A 85 16.21 -19.18 -17.16
N TRP A 86 16.59 -19.14 -18.43
CA TRP A 86 16.16 -20.12 -19.44
C TRP A 86 17.26 -21.14 -19.70
N PRO A 87 16.90 -22.38 -20.08
CA PRO A 87 17.85 -23.29 -20.70
C PRO A 87 18.17 -22.79 -22.11
N ASP A 88 19.39 -22.27 -22.33
CA ASP A 88 19.89 -21.99 -23.68
C ASP A 88 21.43 -22.10 -23.76
N SER A 89 21.91 -22.68 -24.86
CA SER A 89 23.09 -23.54 -24.93
C SER A 89 24.44 -22.90 -25.30
N VAL A 90 24.66 -21.60 -25.04
CA VAL A 90 25.94 -21.00 -25.53
C VAL A 90 26.60 -19.94 -24.64
N GLU A 91 25.96 -19.45 -23.58
CA GLU A 91 26.62 -18.53 -22.63
C GLU A 91 26.30 -18.94 -21.19
N TYR A 92 27.33 -18.98 -20.34
CA TYR A 92 27.23 -19.37 -18.92
C TYR A 92 26.75 -20.81 -18.60
N GLY A 93 27.15 -21.79 -19.41
CA GLY A 93 26.92 -23.22 -19.09
C GLY A 93 25.46 -23.65 -19.27
N ASP A 94 24.91 -23.37 -20.45
CA ASP A 94 23.55 -23.69 -20.88
C ASP A 94 22.42 -22.88 -20.22
N ARG A 95 22.72 -21.68 -19.70
CA ARG A 95 21.73 -20.84 -19.00
C ARG A 95 21.85 -19.35 -19.36
N ALA A 96 20.80 -18.80 -19.95
CA ALA A 96 20.65 -17.36 -20.14
C ALA A 96 19.86 -16.75 -18.95
N THR A 97 20.23 -15.55 -18.49
CA THR A 97 19.55 -14.86 -17.38
C THR A 97 19.12 -13.46 -17.75
N MET A 98 17.97 -13.02 -17.26
CA MET A 98 17.52 -11.64 -17.40
C MET A 98 16.80 -11.15 -16.14
N ALA A 99 17.08 -9.91 -15.76
CA ALA A 99 16.37 -9.21 -14.70
C ALA A 99 15.34 -8.26 -15.29
N HIS A 100 14.15 -8.25 -14.73
CA HIS A 100 13.03 -7.40 -15.14
C HIS A 100 12.55 -6.55 -13.99
N LYS A 101 11.96 -5.41 -14.33
CA LYS A 101 11.21 -4.54 -13.42
C LYS A 101 9.86 -4.23 -14.07
N GLY A 102 8.81 -4.16 -13.27
CA GLY A 102 7.46 -3.97 -13.76
C GLY A 102 6.46 -3.58 -12.69
N THR A 103 5.19 -3.53 -13.09
CA THR A 103 4.04 -3.36 -12.21
C THR A 103 3.41 -4.71 -11.88
N PHE A 104 2.89 -4.83 -10.66
CA PHE A 104 2.09 -5.95 -10.19
C PHE A 104 0.76 -5.40 -9.68
N LYS A 105 -0.34 -5.89 -10.24
CA LYS A 105 -1.69 -5.46 -9.88
C LYS A 105 -2.55 -6.68 -9.61
N LEU A 106 -3.20 -6.75 -8.45
CA LEU A 106 -4.23 -7.78 -8.23
C LEU A 106 -5.48 -7.39 -9.04
N ILE A 107 -5.94 -8.30 -9.88
CA ILE A 107 -7.17 -8.19 -10.66
C ILE A 107 -8.23 -9.00 -9.92
N ASP A 108 -8.96 -8.39 -8.99
CA ASP A 108 -10.10 -9.06 -8.37
C ASP A 108 -11.40 -8.60 -9.03
N ASP A 109 -12.27 -9.56 -9.39
CA ASP A 109 -13.71 -9.31 -9.54
C ASP A 109 -14.40 -9.13 -8.17
N LYS A 110 -13.66 -9.31 -7.07
CA LYS A 110 -14.09 -9.07 -5.68
C LYS A 110 -13.28 -7.94 -5.04
N VAL A 111 -13.70 -6.70 -5.29
CA VAL A 111 -13.27 -5.46 -4.63
C VAL A 111 -11.77 -5.15 -4.80
N ASP A 112 -11.47 -3.99 -5.38
CA ASP A 112 -10.11 -3.45 -5.44
C ASP A 112 -9.40 -3.64 -4.10
N VAL A 113 -8.30 -4.42 -4.08
CA VAL A 113 -7.44 -4.49 -2.91
C VAL A 113 -6.69 -3.19 -2.83
N ILE A 114 -7.31 -2.24 -2.14
CA ILE A 114 -6.71 -1.01 -1.70
C ILE A 114 -5.59 -1.37 -0.73
N THR A 115 -4.38 -0.86 -0.99
CA THR A 115 -3.27 -1.03 -0.05
C THR A 115 -3.58 -0.29 1.26
N ASN A 116 -2.97 -0.68 2.38
CA ASN A 116 -3.14 0.05 3.65
C ASN A 116 -2.82 1.55 3.47
N LYS A 117 -1.78 1.85 2.70
CA LYS A 117 -1.37 3.21 2.36
C LYS A 117 -2.45 3.98 1.61
N GLU A 118 -3.03 3.40 0.56
CA GLU A 118 -4.13 4.02 -0.19
C GLU A 118 -5.37 4.17 0.67
N LEU A 119 -5.68 3.18 1.52
CA LEU A 119 -6.83 3.23 2.43
C LEU A 119 -6.73 4.43 3.37
N VAL A 120 -5.58 4.60 4.01
CA VAL A 120 -5.35 5.70 4.96
C VAL A 120 -5.26 7.03 4.24
N LEU A 121 -4.67 7.11 3.04
CA LEU A 121 -4.65 8.35 2.25
C LEU A 121 -6.05 8.75 1.76
N THR A 122 -6.88 7.80 1.33
CA THR A 122 -8.27 8.07 0.94
C THR A 122 -9.08 8.51 2.15
N PHE A 123 -8.95 7.81 3.29
CA PHE A 123 -9.52 8.28 4.55
C PHE A 123 -9.08 9.70 4.88
N TRP A 124 -7.77 10.01 4.77
CA TRP A 124 -7.22 11.32 5.07
C TRP A 124 -7.86 12.41 4.20
N GLN A 125 -7.96 12.17 2.90
CA GLN A 125 -8.56 13.13 1.99
C GLN A 125 -10.05 13.31 2.22
N GLU A 126 -10.83 12.23 2.35
CA GLU A 126 -12.28 12.32 2.51
C GLU A 126 -12.67 12.91 3.88
N PHE A 127 -12.04 12.42 4.95
CA PHE A 127 -12.35 12.85 6.31
C PHE A 127 -11.77 14.22 6.62
N PHE A 128 -10.45 14.42 6.54
CA PHE A 128 -9.83 15.66 7.00
C PHE A 128 -9.97 16.81 6.01
N ASN A 129 -9.73 16.60 4.72
CA ASN A 129 -9.85 17.67 3.72
C ASN A 129 -11.29 17.83 3.22
N GLY A 130 -12.00 16.72 2.99
CA GLY A 130 -13.39 16.72 2.57
C GLY A 130 -14.37 17.07 3.70
N LYS A 131 -13.92 17.06 4.96
CA LYS A 131 -14.75 17.25 6.16
C LYS A 131 -15.92 16.26 6.25
N ASP A 132 -15.80 15.10 5.59
CA ASP A 132 -16.85 14.10 5.55
C ASP A 132 -16.78 13.20 6.79
N ILE A 133 -17.58 13.55 7.80
CA ILE A 133 -17.69 12.76 9.04
C ILE A 133 -18.14 11.30 8.76
N SER A 134 -18.90 11.06 7.69
CA SER A 134 -19.34 9.70 7.34
C SER A 134 -18.20 8.80 6.83
N ALA A 135 -17.05 9.38 6.47
CA ALA A 135 -15.86 8.61 6.11
C ALA A 135 -15.39 7.71 7.26
N VAL A 136 -15.60 8.14 8.51
CA VAL A 136 -15.28 7.31 9.68
C VAL A 136 -15.97 5.94 9.61
N ASP A 137 -17.22 5.89 9.14
CA ASP A 137 -17.96 4.64 9.04
C ASP A 137 -17.41 3.71 7.94
N ARG A 138 -16.83 4.30 6.90
CA ARG A 138 -16.21 3.56 5.79
C ARG A 138 -14.82 3.03 6.13
N TYR A 139 -14.04 3.74 6.93
CA TYR A 139 -12.61 3.41 7.09
C TYR A 139 -12.19 2.99 8.49
N ILE A 140 -12.90 3.39 9.55
CA ILE A 140 -12.51 3.08 10.93
C ILE A 140 -13.34 1.91 11.47
N SER A 141 -12.69 0.98 12.15
CA SER A 141 -13.36 -0.15 12.81
C SER A 141 -14.33 0.34 13.89
N GLU A 142 -15.51 -0.27 13.95
CA GLU A 142 -16.49 0.02 15.01
C GLU A 142 -16.06 -0.59 16.35
N ASP A 143 -15.57 -1.83 16.30
CA ASP A 143 -15.36 -2.66 17.49
C ASP A 143 -13.93 -2.63 18.02
N GLU A 144 -12.94 -2.33 17.16
CA GLU A 144 -11.52 -2.48 17.51
C GLU A 144 -10.76 -1.15 17.58
N TYR A 145 -11.39 -0.01 17.26
CA TYR A 145 -10.67 1.26 17.18
C TYR A 145 -10.16 1.76 18.54
N ILE A 146 -8.86 2.02 18.61
CA ILE A 146 -8.19 2.62 19.77
C ILE A 146 -7.53 3.94 19.36
N GLN A 147 -7.84 5.01 20.08
CA GLN A 147 -7.29 6.36 19.90
C GLN A 147 -6.32 6.71 21.04
N HIS A 148 -5.09 7.08 20.68
CA HIS A 148 -4.04 7.44 21.64
C HIS A 148 -3.77 8.94 21.74
N ASN A 149 -4.34 9.78 20.86
CA ASN A 149 -4.22 11.23 20.94
C ASN A 149 -4.71 11.72 22.33
N PRO A 150 -3.84 12.35 23.14
CA PRO A 150 -4.21 12.79 24.49
C PRO A 150 -5.34 13.83 24.57
N GLY A 151 -5.62 14.51 23.47
CA GLY A 151 -6.67 15.53 23.34
C GLY A 151 -8.02 14.98 22.88
N VAL A 152 -8.11 13.71 22.49
CA VAL A 152 -9.35 13.08 22.01
C VAL A 152 -9.60 11.81 22.80
N LEU A 153 -10.76 11.71 23.46
CA LEU A 153 -11.12 10.50 24.20
C LEU A 153 -11.30 9.32 23.23
N ASP A 154 -10.99 8.12 23.72
CA ASP A 154 -11.06 6.89 22.93
C ASP A 154 -12.48 6.55 22.43
N GLY A 155 -12.55 5.91 21.25
CA GLY A 155 -13.78 5.41 20.63
C GLY A 155 -14.20 6.13 19.34
N ARG A 156 -14.70 5.35 18.36
CA ARG A 156 -15.07 5.82 17.01
C ARG A 156 -16.17 6.88 17.00
N GLU A 157 -17.24 6.70 17.79
CA GLU A 157 -18.34 7.66 17.83
C GLU A 157 -17.95 8.97 18.50
N ILE A 158 -17.09 8.90 19.53
CA ILE A 158 -16.53 10.10 20.17
C ILE A 158 -15.64 10.86 19.18
N PHE A 159 -14.80 10.14 18.42
CA PHE A 159 -14.00 10.74 17.34
C PHE A 159 -14.88 11.49 16.32
N LYS A 160 -16.02 10.91 15.90
CA LYS A 160 -16.99 11.57 15.01
C LYS A 160 -17.59 12.84 15.62
N GLU A 161 -17.99 12.79 16.89
CA GLU A 161 -18.56 13.94 17.59
C GLU A 161 -17.57 15.10 17.68
N VAL A 162 -16.34 14.81 18.13
CA VAL A 162 -15.27 15.81 18.30
C VAL A 162 -14.96 16.49 16.97
N PHE A 163 -14.65 15.72 15.93
CA PHE A 163 -14.32 16.31 14.62
C PHE A 163 -15.52 16.94 13.92
N GLY A 164 -16.74 16.44 14.17
CA GLY A 164 -17.97 17.07 13.70
C GLY A 164 -18.15 18.49 14.22
N GLY A 165 -17.76 18.75 15.47
CA GLY A 165 -17.71 20.10 16.05
C GLY A 165 -16.56 20.93 15.48
N LEU A 166 -15.34 20.36 15.44
CA LEU A 166 -14.15 21.07 14.95
C LEU A 166 -14.28 21.52 13.50
N PHE A 167 -14.83 20.68 12.61
CA PHE A 167 -15.05 21.04 11.20
C PHE A 167 -16.13 22.10 10.99
N GLN A 168 -16.94 22.40 12.00
CA GLN A 168 -17.88 23.53 11.97
C GLN A 168 -17.28 24.80 12.62
N GLY A 169 -16.26 24.63 13.46
CA GLY A 169 -15.57 25.69 14.18
C GLY A 169 -14.12 25.85 13.74
N ASP A 170 -13.18 25.55 14.64
CA ASP A 170 -11.76 25.89 14.52
C ASP A 170 -11.07 25.29 13.28
N LEU A 171 -11.54 24.15 12.79
CA LEU A 171 -10.97 23.44 11.64
C LEU A 171 -11.83 23.55 10.37
N LYS A 172 -12.81 24.47 10.36
CA LYS A 172 -13.72 24.66 9.23
C LYS A 172 -13.00 24.95 7.92
N ASN A 173 -11.97 25.80 7.97
CA ASN A 173 -11.18 26.18 6.80
C ASN A 173 -9.81 25.46 6.78
N ALA A 174 -9.63 24.44 7.62
CA ALA A 174 -8.33 23.80 7.74
C ALA A 174 -7.95 22.97 6.52
N GLU A 175 -6.74 23.14 6.01
CA GLU A 175 -6.11 22.27 5.01
C GLU A 175 -5.16 21.29 5.72
N PHE A 176 -5.28 20.00 5.39
CA PHE A 176 -4.46 18.92 5.93
C PHE A 176 -3.57 18.35 4.83
N LYS A 177 -2.42 19.00 4.62
CA LYS A 177 -1.48 18.68 3.55
C LYS A 177 -0.58 17.52 3.94
N VAL A 178 -0.65 16.42 3.19
CA VAL A 178 0.32 15.32 3.29
C VAL A 178 1.66 15.76 2.71
N VAL A 179 2.72 15.70 3.52
CA VAL A 179 4.10 15.99 3.09
C VAL A 179 4.80 14.68 2.73
N HIS A 180 4.78 13.72 3.63
CA HIS A 180 5.35 12.39 3.42
C HIS A 180 4.40 11.32 3.92
N VAL A 181 4.48 10.15 3.28
CA VAL A 181 3.74 8.96 3.69
C VAL A 181 4.64 7.74 3.61
N VAL A 182 4.67 7.00 4.71
CA VAL A 182 5.41 5.73 4.84
C VAL A 182 4.45 4.63 5.26
N ALA A 183 4.69 3.41 4.80
CA ALA A 183 3.90 2.26 5.19
C ALA A 183 4.82 1.05 5.36
N GLU A 184 4.60 0.31 6.45
CA GLU A 184 5.31 -0.92 6.76
C GLU A 184 4.33 -1.90 7.40
N ASP A 185 4.18 -3.08 6.81
CA ASP A 185 3.21 -4.09 7.20
C ASP A 185 1.78 -3.52 7.36
N ASP A 186 1.25 -3.51 8.58
CA ASP A 186 -0.07 -2.98 8.91
C ASP A 186 -0.07 -1.51 9.37
N LEU A 187 1.10 -0.87 9.42
CA LEU A 187 1.27 0.52 9.87
C LEU A 187 1.40 1.48 8.70
N VAL A 188 0.76 2.65 8.81
CA VAL A 188 0.87 3.77 7.86
C VAL A 188 1.12 5.06 8.63
N GLY A 189 2.24 5.71 8.34
CA GLY A 189 2.61 7.00 8.91
C GLY A 189 2.40 8.14 7.92
N ILE A 190 1.78 9.24 8.37
CA ILE A 190 1.58 10.48 7.61
C ILE A 190 2.28 11.62 8.33
N HIS A 191 3.34 12.15 7.72
CA HIS A 191 3.89 13.45 8.07
C HIS A 191 3.11 14.52 7.32
N ASN A 192 2.43 15.41 8.04
CA ASN A 192 1.52 16.40 7.47
C ASN A 192 1.74 17.81 8.03
N LEU A 193 1.21 18.79 7.31
CA LEU A 193 1.09 20.17 7.74
C LEU A 193 -0.40 20.54 7.74
N VAL A 194 -0.87 21.05 8.88
CA VAL A 194 -2.23 21.57 9.05
C VAL A 194 -2.17 23.09 9.15
N THR A 195 -2.96 23.79 8.36
CA THR A 195 -3.12 25.25 8.41
C THR A 195 -4.60 25.62 8.43
N VAL A 196 -5.00 26.66 9.16
CA VAL A 196 -6.40 27.12 9.24
C VAL A 196 -6.70 28.41 8.47
N SER A 197 -5.66 29.13 8.05
CA SER A 197 -5.71 30.28 7.13
C SER A 197 -4.37 30.47 6.42
N ASP A 198 -4.29 31.39 5.46
CA ASP A 198 -3.05 31.70 4.72
C ASP A 198 -1.97 32.33 5.62
N GLU A 199 -2.38 32.98 6.71
CA GLU A 199 -1.49 33.62 7.69
C GLU A 199 -1.10 32.70 8.85
N ASP A 200 -1.74 31.53 8.97
CA ASP A 200 -1.40 30.53 9.98
C ASP A 200 -0.06 29.86 9.63
N PRO A 201 0.97 29.98 10.49
CA PRO A 201 2.24 29.26 10.30
C PRO A 201 2.04 27.74 10.20
N GLY A 202 0.95 27.23 10.79
CA GLY A 202 0.54 25.85 10.74
C GLY A 202 1.11 24.99 11.86
N THR A 203 0.58 23.78 11.94
CA THR A 203 0.98 22.73 12.87
C THR A 203 1.44 21.52 12.07
N VAL A 204 2.63 21.02 12.36
CA VAL A 204 3.14 19.79 11.76
C VAL A 204 2.66 18.60 12.59
N GLY A 205 2.05 17.63 11.92
CA GLY A 205 1.60 16.38 12.51
C GLY A 205 2.43 15.21 12.02
N PHE A 206 2.63 14.23 12.90
CA PHE A 206 2.97 12.87 12.50
C PHE A 206 1.92 11.93 13.05
N ASP A 207 1.05 11.45 12.16
CA ASP A 207 -0.04 10.53 12.48
C ASP A 207 0.39 9.12 12.07
N LEU A 208 0.22 8.15 12.98
CA LEU A 208 0.48 6.73 12.73
C LEU A 208 -0.84 5.97 12.86
N PHE A 209 -1.17 5.20 11.84
CA PHE A 209 -2.37 4.37 11.79
C PHE A 209 -1.98 2.91 11.72
N ARG A 210 -2.73 2.05 12.40
CA ARG A 210 -2.70 0.60 12.19
C ARG A 210 -3.96 0.15 11.46
N VAL A 211 -3.79 -0.67 10.43
CA VAL A 211 -4.87 -1.15 9.56
C VAL A 211 -5.00 -2.67 9.66
N LYS A 212 -6.20 -3.16 9.95
CA LYS A 212 -6.50 -4.58 9.99
C LYS A 212 -7.77 -4.85 9.20
N GLU A 213 -7.73 -5.85 8.33
CA GLU A 213 -8.90 -6.28 7.53
C GLU A 213 -9.58 -5.14 6.75
N GLY A 214 -8.78 -4.22 6.21
CA GLY A 214 -9.31 -3.07 5.45
C GLY A 214 -10.00 -2.01 6.31
N LYS A 215 -9.65 -1.91 7.60
CA LYS A 215 -10.12 -0.87 8.51
C LYS A 215 -8.98 -0.32 9.37
N ILE A 216 -9.00 0.98 9.65
CA ILE A 216 -8.17 1.61 10.67
C ILE A 216 -8.68 1.13 12.03
N VAL A 217 -7.81 0.50 12.78
CA VAL A 217 -8.10 -0.08 14.11
C VAL A 217 -7.33 0.62 15.22
N GLU A 218 -6.34 1.46 14.90
CA GLU A 218 -5.57 2.15 15.92
C GLU A 218 -4.94 3.42 15.36
N HIS A 219 -4.82 4.45 16.20
CA HIS A 219 -4.28 5.74 15.82
C HIS A 219 -3.45 6.38 16.94
N TRP A 220 -2.29 6.92 16.56
CA TRP A 220 -1.44 7.77 17.39
C TRP A 220 -1.08 9.02 16.61
N ASP A 221 -0.88 10.13 17.31
CA ASP A 221 -0.29 11.32 16.70
C ASP A 221 0.65 12.06 17.66
N VAL A 222 1.46 12.91 17.04
CA VAL A 222 2.16 14.01 17.71
C VAL A 222 1.99 15.27 16.88
N LEU A 223 1.60 16.36 17.54
CA LEU A 223 1.39 17.65 16.91
C LEU A 223 2.41 18.65 17.43
N GLN A 224 3.07 19.35 16.51
CA GLN A 224 4.04 20.38 16.83
C GLN A 224 3.71 21.66 16.04
N PRO A 225 3.28 22.74 16.72
CA PRO A 225 3.12 24.05 16.09
C PRO A 225 4.44 24.51 15.46
N MET A 226 4.36 25.14 14.29
CA MET A 226 5.54 25.72 13.65
C MET A 226 6.18 26.76 14.60
N PRO A 227 7.48 26.61 14.92
CA PRO A 227 8.16 27.53 15.83
C PRO A 227 8.30 28.91 15.18
N THR A 228 8.03 29.96 15.94
CA THR A 228 8.19 31.36 15.49
C THR A 228 9.64 31.84 15.52
N ASP A 229 10.51 31.18 16.31
CA ASP A 229 11.93 31.50 16.44
C ASP A 229 12.75 30.20 16.50
N ALA A 230 12.98 29.60 15.33
CA ALA A 230 13.75 28.36 15.20
C ALA A 230 15.22 28.67 14.87
N PRO A 231 16.20 28.10 15.61
CA PRO A 231 17.62 28.29 15.28
C PRO A 231 18.01 27.55 13.98
N ASN A 232 17.24 26.56 13.55
CA ASN A 232 17.45 25.83 12.30
C ASN A 232 16.71 26.56 11.16
N PRO A 233 17.41 27.01 10.10
CA PRO A 233 16.79 27.74 8.99
C PRO A 233 16.02 26.85 8.01
N LYS A 234 16.02 25.52 8.20
CA LYS A 234 15.23 24.57 7.40
C LYS A 234 13.81 24.48 7.94
N ALA A 235 12.84 24.31 7.03
CA ALA A 235 11.47 23.97 7.41
C ALA A 235 11.45 22.64 8.16
N MET A 236 10.42 22.40 8.99
CA MET A 236 10.26 21.14 9.73
C MET A 236 9.93 19.94 8.83
N PHE A 237 9.78 20.18 7.52
CA PHE A 237 9.46 19.20 6.48
C PHE A 237 10.29 19.42 5.20
#